data_AF-A0A6P1ERK6-F1
#
_entry.id   AF-A0A6P1ERK6-F1
#
_cell.length_a   1.000
_cell.length_b   1.000
_cell.length_c   1.000
_cell.angle_alpha   90.00
_cell.angle_beta   90.00
_cell.angle_gamma   90.00
#
_symmetry.space_group_name_H-M   'P 1'
#
loop_
_entity.id
_entity.type
_entity.pdbx_description
1 polymer ?
#
loop_
_entity_poly.entity_id
_entity_poly.type
_entity_poly.pdbx_seq_one_letter_code
_entity_poly.pdbx_strand_id
1 'polypeptide(L)' 'MKKWFDLVLEHGWAYGSKGHALDNKEVLVAVSTGAHLADYQLGSKQNHTINEYLLPLFSTFTSTRMKILKLA' A
#
# COMPACT_ATOMS: atom_id res chain seq x y z
N MET A 1 2.87 -5.59 10.60
CA MET A 1 3.08 -5.55 9.15
C MET A 1 4.39 -4.88 8.74
N LYS A 2 4.72 -3.67 9.24
CA LYS A 2 5.92 -2.92 8.84
C LYS A 2 7.22 -3.75 8.81
N LYS A 3 7.55 -4.46 9.90
CA LYS A 3 8.75 -5.30 9.99
C LYS A 3 8.83 -6.38 8.89
N TRP A 4 7.69 -6.91 8.46
CA TRP A 4 7.68 -7.92 7.40
C TRP A 4 8.07 -7.31 6.06
N PHE A 5 7.61 -6.09 5.74
CA PHE A 5 8.06 -5.41 4.53
C PHE A 5 9.57 -5.17 4.54
N ASP A 6 10.13 -4.77 5.68
CA ASP A 6 11.57 -4.50 5.81
C ASP A 6 12.45 -5.73 5.62
N LEU A 7 11.95 -6.91 6.01
CA LEU A 7 12.73 -8.16 5.97
C LEU A 7 12.45 -9.03 4.75
N VAL A 8 11.31 -8.84 4.08
CA VAL A 8 10.90 -9.72 2.97
C VAL A 8 10.97 -9.01 1.63
N LEU A 9 10.65 -7.72 1.56
CA LEU A 9 10.76 -6.97 0.31
C LEU A 9 12.20 -6.49 0.13
N GLU A 10 13.13 -7.42 -0.09
CA GLU A 10 14.56 -7.12 -0.17
C GLU A 10 15.05 -6.83 -1.61
N HIS A 11 16.12 -6.05 -1.71
CA HIS A 11 16.80 -5.76 -2.97
C HIS A 11 17.37 -7.04 -3.59
N GLY A 12 17.16 -7.23 -4.89
CA GLY A 12 17.59 -8.44 -5.62
C GLY A 12 16.56 -9.57 -5.60
N TRP A 13 15.49 -9.44 -4.80
CA TRP A 13 14.35 -10.37 -4.79
C TRP A 13 13.04 -9.66 -5.20
N ALA A 14 12.59 -8.67 -4.41
CA ALA A 14 11.35 -7.94 -4.67
C ALA A 14 11.54 -6.73 -5.61
N TYR A 15 12.70 -6.07 -5.54
CA TYR A 15 13.02 -4.89 -6.34
C TYR A 15 14.51 -4.81 -6.69
N GLY A 16 14.91 -3.74 -7.39
CA GLY A 16 16.28 -3.55 -7.88
C GLY A 16 16.52 -4.21 -9.24
N SER A 17 17.76 -4.19 -9.74
CA SER A 17 18.07 -4.65 -11.10
C SER A 17 17.75 -6.12 -11.35
N LYS A 18 17.86 -6.96 -10.31
CA LYS A 18 17.60 -8.41 -10.38
C LYS A 18 16.32 -8.88 -9.68
N GLY A 19 15.71 -8.04 -8.83
CA GLY A 19 14.57 -8.46 -8.04
C GLY A 19 13.27 -8.24 -8.78
N HIS A 20 12.70 -9.30 -9.35
CA HIS A 20 11.47 -9.30 -10.15
C HIS A 20 10.42 -10.32 -9.64
N ALA A 21 10.56 -10.80 -8.41
CA ALA A 21 9.74 -11.89 -7.88
C ALA A 21 8.24 -11.53 -7.77
N LEU A 22 7.92 -10.24 -7.69
CA LEU A 22 6.56 -9.73 -7.47
C LEU A 22 5.96 -9.01 -8.68
N ASP A 23 6.67 -8.99 -9.80
CA ASP A 23 6.25 -8.29 -11.02
C ASP A 23 4.85 -8.73 -11.45
N ASN A 24 3.99 -7.74 -11.70
CA ASN A 24 2.60 -7.92 -12.14
C ASN A 24 1.68 -8.69 -11.19
N LYS A 25 2.15 -9.12 -10.01
CA LYS A 25 1.29 -9.73 -9.01
C LYS A 25 0.32 -8.69 -8.46
N GLU A 26 -0.90 -9.13 -8.19
CA GLU A 26 -1.93 -8.28 -7.62
C GLU A 26 -1.75 -8.14 -6.12
N VAL A 27 -2.07 -6.95 -5.60
CA VAL A 27 -2.06 -6.66 -4.17
C VAL A 27 -3.27 -5.84 -3.80
N LEU A 28 -3.86 -6.16 -2.65
CA LEU A 28 -5.00 -5.46 -2.06
C LEU A 28 -4.63 -5.07 -0.63
N VAL A 29 -5.07 -3.87 -0.22
CA VAL A 29 -4.99 -3.42 1.17
C VAL A 29 -6.40 -3.48 1.78
N ALA A 30 -6.61 -4.44 2.68
CA ALA A 30 -7.81 -4.51 3.49
C ALA A 30 -7.50 -3.96 4.90
N VAL A 31 -8.20 -2.91 5.32
CA VAL A 31 -8.02 -2.25 6.62
C VAL A 31 -9.37 -1.96 7.26
N SER A 32 -9.41 -2.04 8.58
CA SER A 32 -10.51 -1.55 9.41
C SER A 32 -10.11 -0.27 10.10
N THR A 33 -11.05 0.65 10.29
CA THR A 33 -10.83 1.89 11.05
C THR A 33 -11.88 2.04 12.15
N GLY A 34 -11.57 2.85 13.17
CA GLY A 34 -12.49 3.14 14.27
C GLY A 34 -13.37 4.37 14.04
N ALA A 35 -13.18 5.10 12.95
CA ALA A 35 -13.94 6.30 12.62
C ALA A 35 -14.95 6.02 11.49
N HIS A 36 -15.97 6.88 11.36
CA HIS A 36 -16.93 6.75 10.28
C HIS A 36 -16.31 7.15 8.94
N LEU A 37 -16.81 6.60 7.84
CA LEU A 37 -16.32 6.92 6.49
C LEU A 37 -16.40 8.44 6.18
N ALA A 38 -17.43 9.12 6.68
CA ALA A 38 -17.62 10.56 6.49
C ALA A 38 -16.53 11.42 7.15
N ASP A 39 -15.76 10.86 8.09
CA ASP A 39 -14.63 11.54 8.72
C ASP A 39 -13.36 11.49 7.86
N TYR A 40 -13.35 10.76 6.72
CA TYR A 40 -12.21 10.60 5.82
C TYR A 40 -12.34 11.41 4.53
N GLN A 41 -12.34 12.73 4.66
CA GLN A 41 -12.35 13.68 3.55
C GLN A 41 -11.77 15.03 3.98
N LEU A 42 -11.35 15.84 3.01
CA LEU A 42 -10.84 17.18 3.29
C LEU A 42 -11.88 18.02 4.04
N GLY A 43 -11.46 18.70 5.11
CA GLY A 43 -12.34 19.53 5.95
C GLY A 43 -13.13 18.77 7.02
N SER A 44 -13.01 17.45 7.11
CA SER A 44 -13.58 16.62 8.20
C SER A 44 -12.53 16.30 9.28
N LYS A 45 -12.90 15.50 10.29
CA LYS A 45 -12.04 15.22 11.45
C LYS A 45 -10.70 14.57 11.09
N GLN A 46 -10.65 13.63 10.14
CA GLN A 46 -9.39 13.02 9.71
C GLN A 46 -8.70 13.84 8.61
N ASN A 47 -9.42 14.76 7.96
CA ASN A 47 -8.93 15.70 6.94
C ASN A 47 -8.29 15.06 5.68
N HIS A 48 -8.33 13.73 5.57
CA HIS A 48 -7.75 12.94 4.49
C HIS A 48 -8.64 11.73 4.21
N THR A 49 -8.70 11.34 2.94
CA THR A 49 -9.27 10.07 2.50
C THR A 49 -8.46 8.88 3.03
N ILE A 50 -9.11 7.71 3.14
CA ILE A 50 -8.42 6.48 3.54
C ILE A 50 -7.22 6.20 2.61
N ASN A 51 -7.35 6.44 1.31
CA ASN A 51 -6.28 6.21 0.33
C ASN A 51 -5.06 7.11 0.57
N GLU A 52 -5.25 8.34 1.05
CA GLU A 52 -4.14 9.24 1.39
C GLU A 52 -3.34 8.70 2.59
N TYR A 53 -4.00 8.11 3.59
CA TYR A 53 -3.31 7.42 4.69
C TYR A 53 -2.51 6.19 4.23
N LEU A 54 -2.93 5.55 3.14
CA LEU A 54 -2.32 4.32 2.63
C LEU A 54 -1.22 4.58 1.57
N LEU A 55 -0.93 5.84 1.23
CA LEU A 55 0.10 6.19 0.26
C LEU A 55 1.46 5.51 0.48
N PRO A 56 1.99 5.36 1.72
CA PRO A 56 3.25 4.65 1.92
C PRO A 56 3.20 3.20 1.43
N LEU A 57 2.08 2.50 1.62
CA LEU A 57 1.91 1.12 1.14
C LEU A 57 1.84 1.07 -0.38
N PHE A 58 1.09 1.99 -1.01
CA PHE A 58 1.00 2.07 -2.46
C PHE A 58 2.35 2.37 -3.11
N SER A 59 3.16 3.25 -2.50
CA SER A 59 4.53 3.52 -2.93
C SER A 59 5.44 2.30 -2.78
N THR A 60 5.30 1.53 -1.69
CA THR A 60 6.02 0.27 -1.50
C THR A 60 5.68 -0.74 -2.61
N PHE A 61 4.39 -0.97 -2.88
CA PHE A 61 3.96 -1.94 -3.90
C PHE A 61 4.31 -1.52 -5.33
N THR A 62 4.27 -0.22 -5.61
CA THR A 62 4.70 0.32 -6.91
C THR A 62 6.19 0.10 -7.12
N SER A 63 7.01 0.28 -6.08
CA SER A 63 8.46 0.01 -6.13
C SER A 63 8.79 -1.46 -6.41
N THR A 64 7.88 -2.38 -6.10
CA THR A 64 7.99 -3.82 -6.41
C THR A 64 7.18 -4.24 -7.64
N ARG A 65 6.74 -3.29 -8.48
CA ARG A 65 5.99 -3.53 -9.74
C ARG A 65 4.73 -4.39 -9.59
N MET A 66 4.09 -4.35 -8.42
CA MET A 66 2.81 -5.01 -8.19
C MET A 66 1.65 -4.17 -8.72
N LYS A 67 0.54 -4.83 -9.06
CA LYS A 67 -0.71 -4.19 -9.48
C LYS A 67 -1.61 -3.99 -8.28
N ILE A 68 -1.83 -2.73 -7.90
CA ILE A 68 -2.71 -2.39 -6.79
C ILE A 68 -4.16 -2.52 -7.26
N LEU A 69 -4.90 -3.43 -6.64
CA LEU A 69 -6.33 -3.59 -6.88
C LEU A 69 -7.10 -2.44 -6.24
N LYS A 70 -8.01 -1.85 -7.00
CA LYS A 70 -9.02 -0.93 -6.49
C LYS A 70 -10.31 -1.73 -6.34
N LEU A 71 -10.86 -1.78 -5.13
CA LEU A 71 -12.23 -2.27 -4.96
C LEU A 71 -13.16 -1.21 -5.55
N ALA A 72 -14.01 -1.64 -6.48
CA ALA A 72 -15.03 -0.81 -7.12
C ALA A 72 -16.12 -0.43 -6.12
#